data_AF-A0A6A8MTF9-F1
#
_entry.id   AF-A0A6A8MTF9-F1
#
_cell.length_a   1.000
_cell.length_b   1.000
_cell.length_c   1.000
_cell.angle_alpha   90.00
_cell.angle_beta   90.00
_cell.angle_gamma   90.00
#
_symmetry.space_group_name_H-M   'P 1'
#
loop_
_entity.id
_entity.type
_entity.pdbx_description
1 polymer ?
#
loop_
_entity_poly.entity_id
_entity_poly.type
_entity_poly.pdbx_seq_one_letter_code
_entity_poly.pdbx_strand_id
1 'polypeptide(L)'
;TFWFGLICINYLTFHLKELLNTNEVIFFSIPNATGHGAINGFRELALPVLVLSVQLVAGWSRYQRSSMLDELDSDYIRTARSKGLTRRRVVWKHGLRNSLGALVTVIAIDAGALFGGLIVTERVFSRPGMGTLFLNALGNGDSAVLIPWMIVTGVFIIIFNLFADILYGVLDPRVRVA
;
A
#
# COMPACT_ATOMS: atom_id res chain seq x y z
N THR A 1 10.21 -6.17 0.49
CA THR A 1 9.51 -6.44 -0.79
C THR A 1 10.26 -7.43 -1.68
N PHE A 2 11.49 -7.14 -2.14
CA PHE A 2 12.21 -7.96 -3.13
C PHE A 2 12.30 -9.47 -2.80
N TRP A 3 12.96 -9.83 -1.69
CA TRP A 3 13.15 -11.23 -1.30
C TRP A 3 11.83 -11.96 -1.04
N PHE A 4 10.88 -11.28 -0.40
CA PHE A 4 9.55 -11.83 -0.17
C PHE A 4 8.81 -12.07 -1.49
N GLY A 5 8.90 -11.15 -2.44
CA GLY A 5 8.34 -11.30 -3.79
C GLY A 5 8.95 -12.48 -4.54
N LEU A 6 10.27 -12.65 -4.50
CA LEU A 6 10.95 -13.81 -5.10
C LEU A 6 10.51 -15.14 -4.46
N ILE A 7 10.37 -15.17 -3.13
CA ILE A 7 9.87 -16.35 -2.41
C ILE A 7 8.43 -16.65 -2.82
N CYS A 8 7.57 -15.63 -2.92
CA CYS A 8 6.19 -15.81 -3.38
C CYS A 8 6.12 -16.31 -4.82
N ILE A 9 6.95 -15.78 -5.73
CA ILE A 9 7.03 -16.28 -7.11
C ILE A 9 7.48 -17.74 -7.09
N ASN A 10 8.57 -18.05 -6.38
CA ASN A 10 9.11 -19.40 -6.34
C ASN A 10 8.11 -20.41 -5.75
N TYR A 11 7.51 -20.10 -4.61
CA TYR A 11 6.60 -21.02 -3.94
C TYR A 11 5.23 -21.08 -4.62
N LEU A 12 4.59 -19.94 -4.86
CA LEU A 12 3.22 -19.89 -5.37
C LEU A 12 3.13 -20.26 -6.86
N THR A 13 4.18 -20.02 -7.65
CA THR A 13 4.14 -20.34 -9.09
C THR A 13 4.56 -21.79 -9.35
N PHE A 14 5.63 -22.27 -8.69
CA PHE A 14 6.14 -23.62 -8.95
C PHE A 14 5.37 -24.69 -8.18
N HIS A 15 5.00 -24.46 -6.91
CA HIS A 15 4.30 -25.46 -6.11
C HIS A 15 2.83 -25.63 -6.55
N LEU A 16 2.14 -24.56 -6.95
CA LEU A 16 0.79 -24.67 -7.52
C LEU A 16 0.80 -25.27 -8.92
N LYS A 17 1.83 -25.01 -9.74
CA LYS A 17 1.98 -25.69 -11.04
C LYS A 17 2.06 -27.20 -10.84
N GLU A 18 2.88 -27.63 -9.87
CA GLU A 18 3.06 -29.04 -9.52
C GLU A 18 1.77 -29.65 -8.94
N LEU A 19 1.03 -28.90 -8.11
CA LEU A 19 -0.21 -29.34 -7.49
C LEU A 19 -1.42 -29.38 -8.44
N LEU A 20 -1.51 -28.46 -9.42
CA LEU A 20 -2.60 -28.41 -10.42
C LEU A 20 -2.25 -29.11 -11.73
N ASN A 21 -1.07 -29.72 -11.87
CA ASN A 21 -0.59 -30.42 -13.06
C ASN A 21 -0.90 -29.67 -14.39
N THR A 22 -0.68 -28.36 -14.39
CA THR A 22 -0.99 -27.47 -15.50
C THR A 22 0.28 -27.14 -16.28
N ASN A 23 0.20 -27.14 -17.61
CA ASN A 23 1.34 -26.84 -18.49
C ASN A 23 1.79 -25.37 -18.40
N GLU A 24 0.93 -24.48 -17.90
CA GLU A 24 1.18 -23.06 -17.80
C GLU A 24 1.45 -22.61 -16.37
N VAL A 25 2.38 -21.68 -16.21
CA VAL A 25 2.63 -21.01 -14.92
C VAL A 25 1.44 -20.13 -14.55
N ILE A 26 0.94 -20.35 -13.34
CA ILE A 26 -0.24 -19.70 -12.78
C ILE A 26 0.21 -18.38 -12.13
N PHE A 27 -0.45 -17.26 -12.43
CA PHE A 27 -0.16 -15.90 -11.91
C PHE A 27 1.12 -15.22 -12.40
N PHE A 28 1.91 -15.86 -13.28
CA PHE A 28 3.08 -15.25 -13.91
C PHE A 28 3.11 -15.63 -15.38
N SER A 29 3.22 -14.66 -16.27
CA SER A 29 3.23 -14.88 -17.72
C SER A 29 4.63 -14.72 -18.29
N ILE A 30 5.04 -15.68 -19.09
CA ILE A 30 6.25 -15.59 -19.89
C ILE A 30 5.93 -14.64 -21.07
N PRO A 31 6.78 -13.65 -21.38
CA PRO A 31 6.58 -12.80 -22.54
C PRO A 31 6.39 -13.69 -23.80
N ASN A 32 5.24 -13.54 -24.47
CA ASN A 32 4.75 -14.29 -25.66
C ASN A 32 3.81 -15.49 -25.43
N ALA A 33 3.24 -15.71 -24.23
CA ALA A 33 2.13 -16.67 -24.07
C ALA A 33 0.83 -16.10 -24.69
N THR A 34 0.38 -16.72 -25.78
CA THR A 34 -0.77 -16.30 -26.59
C THR A 34 -2.09 -16.53 -25.86
N GLY A 35 -2.62 -15.48 -25.22
CA GLY A 35 -3.95 -15.51 -24.61
C GLY A 35 -4.27 -14.30 -23.73
N HIS A 36 -4.38 -13.10 -24.32
CA HIS A 36 -4.77 -11.88 -23.59
C HIS A 36 -6.29 -11.81 -23.36
N GLY A 37 -6.82 -12.72 -22.53
CA GLY A 37 -8.13 -12.54 -21.92
C GLY A 37 -8.05 -11.61 -20.71
N ALA A 38 -9.05 -10.76 -20.48
CA ALA A 38 -9.11 -9.89 -19.30
C ALA A 38 -8.95 -10.66 -17.98
N ILE A 39 -9.43 -11.90 -17.94
CA ILE A 39 -9.34 -12.83 -16.81
C ILE A 39 -7.87 -13.20 -16.50
N ASN A 40 -7.04 -13.39 -17.54
CA ASN A 40 -5.61 -13.67 -17.37
C ASN A 40 -4.86 -12.45 -16.82
N GLY A 41 -5.25 -11.24 -17.24
CA GLY A 41 -4.68 -9.99 -16.71
C GLY A 41 -4.92 -9.81 -15.20
N PHE A 42 -6.14 -10.05 -14.71
CA PHE A 42 -6.43 -10.00 -13.28
C PHE A 42 -5.67 -11.06 -12.47
N ARG A 43 -5.50 -12.25 -13.05
CA ARG A 43 -4.69 -13.31 -12.45
C ARG A 43 -3.23 -12.87 -12.32
N GLU A 44 -2.61 -12.38 -13.38
CA GLU A 44 -1.21 -11.91 -13.36
C GLU A 44 -0.97 -10.78 -12.35
N LEU A 45 -1.96 -9.93 -12.10
CA LEU A 45 -1.87 -8.84 -11.11
C LEU A 45 -2.06 -9.29 -9.66
N ALA A 46 -2.67 -10.46 -9.42
CA ALA A 46 -2.98 -10.92 -8.06
C ALA A 46 -1.72 -11.11 -7.20
N LEU A 47 -0.66 -11.66 -7.78
CA LEU A 47 0.62 -11.91 -7.10
C LEU A 47 1.33 -10.60 -6.69
N PRO A 48 1.60 -9.65 -7.61
CA PRO A 48 2.16 -8.35 -7.26
C PRO A 48 1.33 -7.62 -6.19
N VAL A 49 0.01 -7.62 -6.33
CA VAL A 49 -0.90 -6.95 -5.39
C VAL A 49 -0.85 -7.60 -4.00
N LEU A 50 -0.81 -8.93 -3.91
CA LEU A 50 -0.65 -9.63 -2.64
C LEU A 50 0.68 -9.29 -1.96
N VAL A 51 1.79 -9.33 -2.70
CA VAL A 51 3.12 -9.02 -2.16
C VAL A 51 3.20 -7.58 -1.64
N LEU A 52 2.61 -6.63 -2.38
CA LEU A 52 2.55 -5.22 -1.97
C LEU A 52 1.64 -5.02 -0.76
N SER A 53 0.44 -5.59 -0.77
CA SER A 53 -0.52 -5.44 0.32
C SER A 53 0.01 -6.01 1.63
N VAL A 54 0.63 -7.19 1.63
CA VAL A 54 1.23 -7.77 2.84
C VAL A 54 2.32 -6.86 3.40
N GLN A 55 3.16 -6.28 2.55
CA GLN A 55 4.21 -5.36 2.98
C GLN A 55 3.64 -4.08 3.61
N LEU A 56 2.66 -3.45 2.95
CA LEU A 56 2.02 -2.23 3.42
C LEU A 56 1.29 -2.47 4.74
N VAL A 57 0.48 -3.53 4.81
CA VAL A 57 -0.27 -3.90 6.02
C VAL A 57 0.69 -4.21 7.17
N ALA A 58 1.82 -4.87 6.93
CA ALA A 58 2.82 -5.10 7.96
C ALA A 58 3.43 -3.78 8.51
N GLY A 59 3.67 -2.81 7.63
CA GLY A 59 4.12 -1.47 8.01
C GLY A 59 3.07 -0.71 8.81
N TRP A 60 1.85 -0.61 8.26
CA TRP A 60 0.72 0.06 8.87
C TRP A 60 0.33 -0.54 10.22
N SER A 61 0.38 -1.86 10.38
CA SER A 61 0.11 -2.55 11.64
C SER A 61 1.10 -2.17 12.75
N ARG A 62 2.40 -2.09 12.42
CA ARG A 62 3.43 -1.65 13.38
C ARG A 62 3.23 -0.19 13.76
N TYR A 63 2.95 0.65 12.77
CA TYR A 63 2.71 2.07 13.00
C TYR A 63 1.47 2.29 13.88
N GLN A 64 0.34 1.67 13.52
CA GLN A 64 -0.90 1.71 14.29
C GLN A 64 -0.70 1.22 15.71
N ARG A 65 0.08 0.15 15.91
CA ARG A 65 0.39 -0.36 17.24
C ARG A 65 1.19 0.64 18.06
N SER A 66 2.17 1.31 17.46
CA SER A 66 2.95 2.35 18.15
C SER A 66 2.06 3.51 18.56
N SER A 67 1.30 4.08 17.61
CA SER A 67 0.39 5.19 17.88
C SER A 67 -0.68 4.83 18.90
N MET A 68 -1.19 3.59 18.89
CA MET A 68 -2.12 3.10 19.91
C MET A 68 -1.50 3.02 21.30
N LEU A 69 -0.22 2.66 21.43
CA LEU A 69 0.45 2.58 22.73
C LEU A 69 0.63 3.98 23.32
N ASP A 70 1.08 4.94 22.51
CA ASP A 70 1.22 6.34 22.90
C ASP A 70 -0.15 6.91 23.34
N GLU A 71 -1.19 6.61 22.58
CA GLU A 71 -2.55 7.06 22.87
C GLU A 71 -3.10 6.50 24.18
N LEU A 72 -2.85 5.21 24.46
CA LEU A 72 -3.34 4.54 25.66
C LEU A 72 -2.66 5.01 26.94
N ASP A 73 -1.47 5.60 26.85
CA ASP A 73 -0.75 6.15 27.99
C ASP A 73 -1.16 7.59 28.35
N SER A 74 -1.92 8.24 27.47
CA SER A 74 -2.42 9.61 27.67
C SER A 74 -3.35 9.78 28.88
N ASP A 75 -3.34 10.98 29.46
CA ASP A 75 -4.10 11.30 30.68
C ASP A 75 -5.62 11.27 30.49
N TYR A 76 -6.12 11.57 29.28
CA TYR A 76 -7.57 11.49 29.03
C TYR A 76 -8.05 10.03 28.99
N ILE A 77 -7.21 9.08 28.58
CA ILE A 77 -7.51 7.64 28.66
C ILE A 77 -7.48 7.16 30.12
N ARG A 78 -6.54 7.65 30.93
CA ARG A 78 -6.51 7.38 32.38
C ARG A 78 -7.77 7.92 33.06
N THR A 79 -8.20 9.12 32.69
CA THR A 79 -9.45 9.74 33.16
C THR A 79 -10.69 8.97 32.69
N ALA A 80 -10.69 8.48 31.45
CA ALA A 80 -11.78 7.64 30.95
C ALA A 80 -11.91 6.34 31.76
N ARG A 81 -10.77 5.72 32.11
CA ARG A 81 -10.73 4.53 32.97
C ARG A 81 -11.22 4.82 34.38
N SER A 82 -10.83 5.95 35.00
CA SER A 82 -11.29 6.31 36.35
C SER A 82 -12.79 6.59 36.41
N LYS A 83 -13.40 7.04 35.30
CA LYS A 83 -14.86 7.17 35.15
C LYS A 83 -15.61 5.85 34.97
N GLY A 84 -14.93 4.70 35.05
CA GLY A 84 -15.56 3.37 34.97
C GLY A 84 -15.84 2.86 33.55
N LEU A 85 -15.25 3.47 32.51
CA LEU A 85 -15.39 2.97 31.14
C LEU A 85 -14.68 1.62 30.98
N THR A 86 -15.36 0.65 30.34
CA THR A 86 -14.78 -0.67 30.07
C THR A 86 -13.59 -0.58 29.13
N ARG A 87 -12.57 -1.44 29.34
CA ARG A 87 -11.34 -1.48 28.53
C ARG A 87 -11.62 -1.54 27.02
N ARG A 88 -12.63 -2.33 26.61
CA ARG A 88 -13.04 -2.43 25.20
C ARG A 88 -13.57 -1.10 24.63
N ARG A 89 -14.38 -0.36 25.40
CA ARG A 89 -14.92 0.95 24.97
C ARG A 89 -13.82 2.01 24.90
N VAL A 90 -12.87 1.99 25.83
CA VAL A 90 -11.71 2.90 25.82
C VAL A 90 -10.85 2.65 24.58
N VAL A 91 -10.50 1.39 24.30
CA VAL A 91 -9.69 1.02 23.13
C VAL A 91 -10.39 1.36 21.81
N TRP A 92 -11.63 0.90 21.60
CA TRP A 92 -12.30 1.06 20.29
C TRP A 92 -12.81 2.48 20.03
N LYS A 93 -13.33 3.18 21.04
CA LYS A 93 -13.99 4.48 20.84
C LYS A 93 -13.04 5.66 21.04
N HIS A 94 -12.04 5.53 21.93
CA HIS A 94 -11.17 6.63 22.31
C HIS A 94 -9.76 6.44 21.72
N GLY A 95 -9.09 5.33 22.04
CA GLY A 95 -7.72 5.08 21.56
C GLY A 95 -7.62 4.89 20.06
N LEU A 96 -8.46 4.02 19.48
CA LEU A 96 -8.43 3.74 18.04
C LEU A 96 -8.78 4.98 17.21
N ARG A 97 -9.84 5.70 17.59
CA ARG A 97 -10.26 6.88 16.83
C ARG A 97 -9.20 7.99 16.83
N ASN A 98 -8.48 8.18 17.94
CA ASN A 98 -7.47 9.23 18.04
C ASN A 98 -6.15 8.83 17.35
N SER A 99 -5.74 7.56 17.49
CA SER A 99 -4.54 7.04 16.81
C SER A 99 -4.69 6.86 15.30
N LEU A 100 -5.92 6.65 14.80
CA LEU A 100 -6.21 6.56 13.36
C LEU A 100 -5.80 7.82 12.61
N GLY A 101 -5.76 8.97 13.30
CA GLY A 101 -5.19 10.19 12.77
C GLY A 101 -3.81 9.90 12.20
N ALA A 102 -2.80 9.61 13.02
CA ALA A 102 -1.44 9.37 12.55
C ALA A 102 -1.31 8.32 11.43
N LEU A 103 -2.16 7.29 11.40
CA LEU A 103 -2.14 6.26 10.35
C LEU A 103 -2.60 6.78 8.98
N VAL A 104 -3.56 7.72 8.92
CA VAL A 104 -4.08 8.25 7.65
C VAL A 104 -3.00 9.03 6.87
N THR A 105 -2.15 9.83 7.52
CA THR A 105 -1.02 10.52 6.86
C THR A 105 -0.03 9.53 6.27
N VAL A 106 0.31 8.47 7.01
CA VAL A 106 1.22 7.44 6.52
C VAL A 106 0.65 6.76 5.28
N ILE A 107 -0.64 6.40 5.30
CA ILE A 107 -1.30 5.81 4.13
C ILE A 107 -1.30 6.78 2.94
N ALA A 108 -1.48 8.08 3.16
CA ALA A 108 -1.46 9.09 2.12
C ALA A 108 -0.09 9.20 1.42
N ILE A 109 0.97 9.24 2.22
CA ILE A 109 2.35 9.27 1.75
C ILE A 109 2.66 8.00 0.96
N ASP A 110 2.30 6.84 1.51
CA ASP A 110 2.48 5.55 0.85
C ASP A 110 1.70 5.46 -0.47
N ALA A 111 0.46 5.96 -0.50
CA ALA A 111 -0.35 6.02 -1.72
C ALA A 111 0.38 6.83 -2.81
N GLY A 112 0.90 8.01 -2.49
CA GLY A 112 1.71 8.80 -3.41
C GLY A 112 2.94 8.04 -3.94
N ALA A 113 3.63 7.31 -3.08
CA ALA A 113 4.77 6.49 -3.46
C ALA A 113 4.39 5.31 -4.39
N LEU A 114 3.19 4.73 -4.25
CA LEU A 114 2.69 3.70 -5.16
C LEU A 114 2.51 4.22 -6.59
N PHE A 115 2.03 5.46 -6.75
CA PHE A 115 1.89 6.11 -8.06
C PHE A 115 3.24 6.56 -8.64
N GLY A 116 4.20 6.93 -7.80
CA GLY A 116 5.57 7.26 -8.21
C GLY A 116 6.39 6.07 -8.74
N GLY A 117 5.79 4.89 -8.86
CA GLY A 117 6.39 3.73 -9.52
C GLY A 117 7.06 2.78 -8.54
N LEU A 118 6.52 1.56 -8.46
CA LEU A 118 7.08 0.47 -7.67
C LEU A 118 8.17 -0.26 -8.47
N ILE A 119 9.26 0.43 -8.77
CA ILE A 119 10.36 -0.03 -9.63
C ILE A 119 10.78 -1.47 -9.29
N VAL A 120 10.99 -1.75 -8.00
CA VAL A 120 11.44 -3.07 -7.54
C VAL A 120 10.41 -4.15 -7.87
N THR A 121 9.13 -3.88 -7.62
CA THR A 121 8.04 -4.83 -7.89
C THR A 121 7.83 -5.03 -9.39
N GLU A 122 7.88 -3.95 -10.19
CA GLU A 122 7.77 -4.02 -11.64
C GLU A 122 8.87 -4.88 -12.27
N ARG A 123 10.10 -4.76 -11.77
CA ARG A 123 11.25 -5.58 -12.22
C ARG A 123 11.11 -7.04 -11.79
N VAL A 124 10.68 -7.30 -10.57
CA VAL A 124 10.53 -8.67 -10.03
C VAL A 124 9.43 -9.45 -10.75
N PHE A 125 8.32 -8.78 -11.10
CA PHE A 125 7.18 -9.40 -11.77
C PHE A 125 7.20 -9.25 -13.30
N SER A 126 8.28 -8.73 -13.88
CA SER A 126 8.44 -8.51 -15.33
C SER A 126 7.26 -7.79 -15.99
N ARG A 127 6.59 -6.89 -15.24
CA ARG A 127 5.45 -6.13 -15.73
C ARG A 127 5.79 -4.64 -15.75
N PRO A 128 5.98 -4.04 -16.95
CA PRO A 128 6.33 -2.64 -17.04
C PRO A 128 5.17 -1.76 -16.54
N GLY A 129 5.51 -0.81 -15.69
CA GLY A 129 4.63 0.22 -15.15
C GLY A 129 5.27 1.61 -15.23
N MET A 130 4.79 2.52 -14.38
CA MET A 130 5.27 3.91 -14.38
C MET A 130 6.73 4.03 -13.88
N GLY A 131 7.19 3.16 -13.00
CA GLY A 131 8.55 3.22 -12.46
C GLY A 131 9.62 2.77 -13.46
N THR A 132 9.34 1.72 -14.22
CA THR A 132 10.21 1.24 -15.31
C THR A 132 10.27 2.22 -16.46
N LEU A 133 9.16 2.90 -16.78
CA LEU A 133 9.14 4.01 -17.75
C LEU A 133 10.04 5.17 -17.28
N PHE A 134 9.96 5.55 -16.01
CA PHE A 134 10.85 6.56 -15.42
C PHE A 134 12.33 6.16 -15.51
N LEU A 135 12.68 4.94 -15.11
CA LEU A 135 14.08 4.48 -15.18
C LEU A 135 14.63 4.45 -16.61
N ASN A 136 13.81 4.03 -17.57
CA ASN A 136 14.21 3.99 -18.97
C ASN A 136 14.43 5.42 -19.52
N ALA A 137 13.52 6.34 -19.22
CA ALA A 137 13.67 7.75 -19.60
C ALA A 137 14.89 8.40 -18.93
N LEU A 138 15.13 8.09 -17.64
CA LEU A 138 16.30 8.56 -16.90
C LEU A 138 17.61 8.05 -17.50
N GLY A 139 17.67 6.76 -17.83
CA GLY A 139 18.85 6.15 -18.46
C GLY A 139 19.14 6.69 -19.86
N ASN A 140 18.10 7.02 -20.62
CA ASN A 140 18.21 7.59 -21.97
C ASN A 140 18.39 9.11 -21.99
N GLY A 141 18.35 9.78 -20.83
CA GLY A 141 18.38 11.25 -20.75
C GLY A 141 17.16 11.93 -21.38
N ASP A 142 16.05 11.21 -21.52
CA ASP A 142 14.83 11.68 -22.17
C ASP A 142 14.02 12.58 -21.23
N SER A 143 14.39 13.86 -21.23
CA SER A 143 13.72 14.90 -20.45
C SER A 143 12.29 15.17 -20.92
N ALA A 144 11.95 14.83 -22.18
CA ALA A 144 10.59 14.98 -22.70
C ALA A 144 9.61 13.99 -22.05
N VAL A 145 10.10 12.83 -21.59
CA VAL A 145 9.30 11.85 -20.84
C VAL A 145 9.37 12.08 -19.32
N LEU A 146 10.54 12.47 -18.80
CA LEU A 146 10.74 12.67 -17.35
C LEU A 146 9.89 13.82 -16.78
N ILE A 147 9.85 14.96 -17.45
CA ILE A 147 9.14 16.15 -16.93
C ILE A 147 7.63 15.89 -16.79
N PRO A 148 6.91 15.40 -17.83
CA PRO A 148 5.50 15.05 -17.68
C PRO A 148 5.25 13.99 -16.62
N TRP A 149 6.13 12.99 -16.52
CA TRP A 149 6.03 11.95 -15.49
C TRP A 149 6.08 12.52 -14.07
N MET A 150 7.00 13.47 -13.81
CA MET A 150 7.10 14.15 -12.51
C MET A 150 5.85 14.99 -12.21
N ILE A 151 5.33 15.71 -13.22
CA ILE A 151 4.11 16.52 -13.07
C ILE A 151 2.91 15.64 -12.73
N VAL A 152 2.69 14.56 -13.50
CA VAL A 152 1.56 13.63 -13.27
C VAL A 152 1.66 13.02 -11.87
N THR A 153 2.85 12.52 -11.50
CA THR A 153 3.08 11.94 -10.17
C THR A 153 2.84 12.96 -9.05
N GLY A 154 3.32 14.20 -9.22
CA GLY A 154 3.10 15.29 -8.26
C GLY A 154 1.61 15.63 -8.10
N VAL A 155 0.86 15.71 -9.19
CA VAL A 155 -0.60 15.93 -9.16
C VAL A 155 -1.31 14.81 -8.40
N PHE A 156 -0.95 13.55 -8.65
CA PHE A 156 -1.50 12.41 -7.89
C PHE A 156 -1.18 12.52 -6.39
N ILE A 157 0.05 12.84 -6.02
CA ILE A 157 0.43 13.02 -4.61
C ILE A 157 -0.43 14.10 -3.94
N ILE A 158 -0.63 15.24 -4.61
CA ILE A 158 -1.49 16.32 -4.08
C ILE A 158 -2.93 15.84 -3.90
N ILE A 159 -3.48 15.12 -4.89
CA ILE A 159 -4.84 14.56 -4.81
C ILE A 159 -4.98 13.58 -3.64
N PHE A 160 -4.03 12.67 -3.44
CA PHE A 160 -4.08 11.70 -2.34
C PHE A 160 -3.89 12.34 -0.97
N ASN A 161 -3.02 13.34 -0.86
CA ASN A 161 -2.90 14.12 0.37
C ASN A 161 -4.19 14.88 0.67
N LEU A 162 -4.84 15.47 -0.33
CA LEU A 162 -6.14 16.12 -0.15
C LEU A 162 -7.22 15.11 0.31
N PHE A 163 -7.26 13.91 -0.27
CA PHE A 163 -8.16 12.85 0.20
C PHE A 163 -7.88 12.46 1.65
N ALA A 164 -6.61 12.40 2.05
CA ALA A 164 -6.21 12.13 3.41
C ALA A 164 -6.70 13.23 4.36
N ASP A 165 -6.48 14.50 4.04
CA ASP A 165 -6.93 15.64 4.84
C ASP A 165 -8.45 15.66 5.00
N ILE A 166 -9.20 15.34 3.94
CA ILE A 166 -10.66 15.18 4.02
C ILE A 166 -11.02 14.02 4.95
N LEU A 167 -10.34 12.89 4.83
CA LEU A 167 -10.57 11.72 5.66
C LEU A 167 -10.27 12.02 7.14
N TYR A 168 -9.21 12.79 7.42
CA TYR A 168 -8.94 13.35 8.75
C TYR A 168 -10.09 14.20 9.26
N GLY A 169 -10.61 15.13 8.47
CA GLY A 169 -11.72 15.99 8.85
C GLY A 169 -13.01 15.21 9.17
N VAL A 170 -13.22 14.06 8.54
CA VAL A 170 -14.35 13.16 8.83
C VAL A 170 -14.10 12.32 10.09
N LEU A 171 -12.87 11.83 10.28
CA LEU A 171 -12.49 10.97 11.42
C LEU A 171 -12.37 11.74 12.73
N ASP A 172 -11.83 12.96 12.70
CA ASP A 172 -11.63 13.82 13.86
C ASP A 172 -12.70 14.92 13.96
N PRO A 173 -13.71 14.78 14.84
CA PRO A 173 -14.75 15.79 15.04
C PRO A 173 -14.25 17.03 15.81
N ARG A 174 -13.02 17.05 16.34
CA ARG A 174 -12.47 18.21 17.08
C ARG A 174 -12.12 19.38 16.17
N VAL A 175 -11.78 19.11 14.90
CA VAL A 175 -11.47 20.14 13.90
C VAL A 175 -12.71 20.99 13.55
N ARG A 176 -13.92 20.50 13.89
CA ARG A 176 -15.19 21.18 13.61
C ARG A 176 -15.61 22.22 14.64
N VAL A 177 -14.82 22.47 15.69
CA VAL A 177 -15.20 23.35 16.82
C VAL A 177 -14.26 24.55 17.03
N ALA A 178 -13.48 24.93 16.02
CA ALA A 178 -12.73 26.18 16.01
C ALA A 178 -13.39 27.20 15.07
#